data_AF-A0A5C8V545-F1
#
_entry.id   AF-A0A5C8V545-F1
#
_cell.length_a   1.000
_cell.length_b   1.000
_cell.length_c   1.000
_cell.angle_alpha   90.00
_cell.angle_beta   90.00
_cell.angle_gamma   90.00
#
_symmetry.space_group_name_H-M   'P 1'
#
loop_
_entity.id
_entity.type
_entity.pdbx_description
1 polymer ?
#
loop_
_entity_poly.entity_id
_entity_poly.type
_entity_poly.pdbx_seq_one_letter_code
_entity_poly.pdbx_strand_id
1 'polypeptide(L)'
;MDGKKNTQQKIDEVLETVSHIEAVNTPPFFKDRVLNRLSSDNEVNEVSNVLDWFLPKYQIAALVIFAFLNFGALYVYNNSNQIEEIETFAQAYGLSNNEDNSILTK
;
A
#
# COMPACT_ATOMS: atom_id res chain seq x y z
N MET A 1 -16.77 -48.65 -57.83
CA MET A 1 -17.17 -48.91 -56.43
C MET A 1 -15.97 -48.82 -55.49
N ASP A 2 -15.18 -47.74 -55.57
CA ASP A 2 -13.84 -47.72 -54.96
C ASP A 2 -13.65 -46.60 -53.91
N GLY A 3 -14.38 -45.48 -54.07
CA GLY A 3 -14.26 -44.33 -53.14
C GLY A 3 -14.75 -44.61 -51.71
N LYS A 4 -15.79 -45.44 -51.52
CA LYS A 4 -16.35 -45.73 -50.18
C LYS A 4 -15.45 -46.58 -49.30
N LYS A 5 -14.56 -47.40 -49.89
CA LYS A 5 -13.64 -48.26 -49.14
C LYS A 5 -12.49 -47.46 -48.53
N ASN A 6 -12.00 -46.46 -49.26
CA ASN A 6 -10.90 -45.59 -48.82
C ASN A 6 -11.31 -44.68 -47.64
N THR A 7 -12.55 -44.18 -47.63
CA THR A 7 -13.03 -43.32 -46.53
C THR A 7 -13.18 -44.08 -45.23
N GLN A 8 -13.72 -45.31 -45.26
CA GLN A 8 -13.83 -46.13 -44.05
C GLN A 8 -12.47 -46.55 -43.51
N GLN A 9 -11.54 -46.89 -44.39
CA GLN A 9 -10.18 -47.25 -43.99
C GLN A 9 -9.47 -46.10 -43.27
N LYS A 10 -9.65 -44.85 -43.72
CA LYS A 10 -9.12 -43.65 -43.05
C LYS A 10 -9.79 -43.35 -41.72
N ILE A 11 -11.10 -43.60 -41.61
CA ILE A 11 -11.84 -43.42 -40.36
C ILE A 11 -11.38 -44.43 -39.33
N ASP A 12 -11.20 -45.69 -39.74
CA ASP A 12 -10.71 -46.76 -38.88
C ASP A 12 -9.26 -46.50 -38.43
N GLU A 13 -8.40 -46.01 -39.33
CA GLU A 13 -7.01 -45.63 -39.04
C GLU A 13 -6.93 -44.47 -38.01
N VAL A 14 -7.80 -43.47 -38.13
CA VAL A 14 -7.86 -42.35 -37.16
C VAL A 14 -8.40 -42.84 -35.81
N LEU A 15 -9.42 -43.70 -35.80
CA LEU A 15 -9.99 -44.24 -34.58
C LEU A 15 -9.00 -45.14 -33.84
N GLU A 16 -8.24 -45.94 -34.57
CA GLU A 16 -7.14 -46.76 -34.06
C GLU A 16 -6.02 -45.88 -33.49
N THR A 17 -5.64 -44.81 -34.20
CA THR A 17 -4.63 -43.85 -33.71
C THR A 17 -5.09 -43.18 -32.42
N VAL A 18 -6.35 -42.76 -32.33
CA VAL A 18 -6.91 -42.13 -31.12
C VAL A 18 -7.01 -43.13 -29.97
N SER A 19 -7.31 -44.41 -30.23
CA SER A 19 -7.30 -45.46 -29.20
C SER A 19 -5.91 -45.82 -28.69
N HIS A 20 -4.86 -45.54 -29.47
CA HIS A 20 -3.45 -45.71 -29.09
C HIS A 20 -2.84 -44.46 -28.44
N ILE A 21 -3.61 -43.37 -28.28
CA ILE A 21 -3.18 -42.23 -27.46
C ILE A 21 -3.29 -42.67 -26.00
N GLU A 22 -2.24 -43.31 -25.51
CA GLU A 22 -2.08 -43.68 -24.11
C GLU A 22 -2.14 -42.45 -23.20
N ALA A 23 -2.59 -42.67 -21.96
CA ALA A 23 -2.59 -41.66 -20.92
C ALA A 23 -1.20 -41.02 -20.82
N VAL A 24 -1.13 -39.72 -21.11
CA VAL A 24 0.13 -38.97 -21.14
C VAL A 24 0.78 -39.09 -19.75
N ASN A 25 1.95 -39.72 -19.70
CA ASN A 25 2.72 -39.89 -18.47
C ASN A 25 3.20 -38.53 -17.98
N THR A 26 2.36 -37.84 -17.20
CA THR A 26 2.73 -36.59 -16.56
C THR A 26 3.78 -36.88 -15.50
N PRO A 27 4.89 -36.14 -15.44
CA PRO A 27 5.89 -36.32 -14.40
C PRO A 27 5.24 -36.25 -13.01
N PRO A 28 5.63 -37.11 -12.05
CA PRO A 28 5.00 -37.17 -10.73
C PRO A 28 5.11 -35.86 -9.94
N PHE A 29 6.03 -34.97 -10.34
CA PHE A 29 6.29 -33.67 -9.71
C PHE A 29 5.71 -32.48 -10.50
N PHE A 30 4.90 -32.72 -11.53
CA PHE A 30 4.36 -31.65 -12.37
C PHE A 30 3.52 -30.67 -11.56
N LYS A 31 2.63 -31.19 -10.70
CA LYS A 31 1.79 -30.38 -9.81
C LYS A 31 2.64 -29.50 -8.90
N ASP A 32 3.66 -30.06 -8.26
CA ASP A 32 4.53 -29.33 -7.33
C ASP A 32 5.30 -28.22 -8.04
N ARG A 33 5.77 -28.47 -9.27
CA ARG A 33 6.46 -27.47 -10.08
C ARG A 33 5.57 -26.30 -10.46
N VAL A 34 4.32 -26.59 -10.83
CA VAL A 34 3.32 -25.57 -11.19
C VAL A 34 2.90 -24.78 -9.95
N LEU A 35 2.63 -25.45 -8.83
CA LEU A 35 2.30 -24.79 -7.57
C LEU A 35 3.44 -23.89 -7.09
N ASN A 36 4.67 -24.38 -7.10
CA ASN A 36 5.83 -23.57 -6.70
C ASN A 36 5.98 -22.35 -7.62
N ARG A 37 5.76 -22.50 -8.93
CA ARG A 37 5.86 -21.38 -9.86
C ARG A 37 4.76 -20.34 -9.62
N LEU A 38 3.53 -20.77 -9.38
CA LEU A 38 2.42 -19.88 -9.04
C LEU A 38 2.68 -19.16 -7.72
N SER A 39 3.17 -19.85 -6.68
CA SER A 39 3.49 -19.24 -5.40
C SER A 39 4.64 -18.22 -5.50
N SER A 40 5.71 -18.53 -6.23
CA SER A 40 6.83 -17.60 -6.42
C SER A 40 6.45 -16.33 -7.19
N ASP A 41 5.53 -16.42 -8.17
CA ASP A 41 5.04 -15.23 -8.88
C ASP A 41 4.05 -14.41 -8.03
N ASN A 42 3.39 -15.01 -7.03
CA ASN A 42 2.52 -14.31 -6.09
C ASN A 42 3.27 -13.69 -4.89
N GLU A 43 4.38 -14.29 -4.43
CA GLU A 43 5.21 -13.74 -3.33
C GLU A 43 5.89 -12.41 -3.68
N VAL A 44 6.11 -12.10 -4.97
CA VAL A 44 6.66 -10.80 -5.40
C VAL A 44 5.63 -9.66 -5.23
N ASN A 45 4.35 -9.99 -5.05
CA ASN A 45 3.25 -9.02 -4.95
C ASN A 45 2.71 -8.83 -3.53
N GLU A 46 3.17 -9.63 -2.56
CA GLU A 46 2.74 -9.45 -1.17
C GLU A 46 3.64 -8.44 -0.46
N VAL A 47 2.98 -7.38 0.00
CA VAL A 47 3.52 -6.28 0.80
C VAL A 47 4.32 -5.25 0.00
N SER A 48 3.56 -4.44 -0.73
CA SER A 48 3.88 -3.07 -1.11
C SER A 48 4.88 -2.40 -0.15
N ASN A 49 6.03 -1.97 -0.68
CA ASN A 49 7.08 -1.13 -0.07
C ASN A 49 6.59 0.16 0.62
N VAL A 50 5.27 0.39 0.70
CA VAL A 50 4.64 1.57 1.30
C VAL A 50 4.80 1.58 2.83
N LEU A 51 5.06 0.42 3.45
CA LEU A 51 5.36 0.30 4.88
C LEU A 51 6.86 0.10 5.16
N ASP A 52 7.72 0.24 4.15
CA ASP A 52 9.17 0.07 4.38
C ASP A 52 9.76 1.15 5.29
N TRP A 53 9.12 2.33 5.33
CA TRP A 53 9.46 3.39 6.29
C TRP A 53 9.14 3.01 7.75
N PHE A 54 8.38 1.94 7.97
CA PHE A 54 8.05 1.38 9.28
C PHE A 54 8.90 0.14 9.62
N LEU A 55 10.01 -0.09 8.89
CA LEU A 55 10.96 -1.15 9.24
C LEU A 55 11.58 -0.90 10.63
N PRO A 56 11.88 -1.97 11.40
CA PRO A 56 12.42 -1.90 12.77
C PRO A 56 13.66 -1.00 12.92
N LYS A 57 14.44 -0.87 11.85
CA LYS A 57 15.68 -0.11 11.81
C LYS A 57 15.47 1.41 11.95
N TYR A 58 14.32 1.92 11.51
CA TYR A 58 14.01 3.36 11.52
C TYR A 58 12.98 3.76 12.58
N GLN A 59 12.50 2.81 13.40
CA GLN A 59 11.49 3.07 14.44
C GLN A 59 11.95 4.10 15.47
N ILE A 60 13.24 4.09 15.85
CA ILE A 60 13.79 5.07 16.80
C ILE A 60 13.76 6.48 16.18
N ALA A 61 14.14 6.62 14.90
CA ALA A 61 14.12 7.90 14.22
C ALA A 61 12.70 8.46 14.09
N ALA A 62 11.73 7.60 13.74
CA ALA A 62 10.32 7.97 13.69
C ALA A 62 9.82 8.42 15.07
N LEU A 63 10.13 7.67 16.14
CA LEU A 63 9.74 8.02 17.51
C LEU A 63 10.32 9.37 17.95
N VAL A 64 11.59 9.62 17.63
CA VAL A 64 12.25 10.91 17.91
C VAL A 64 11.54 12.06 17.17
N ILE A 65 11.21 11.90 15.89
CA ILE A 65 10.47 12.91 15.12
C ILE A 65 9.10 13.17 15.74
N PHE A 66 8.35 12.11 16.08
CA PHE A 66 7.07 12.25 16.75
C PHE A 66 7.19 12.93 18.12
N ALA A 67 8.23 12.64 18.89
CA ALA A 67 8.48 13.29 20.18
C ALA A 67 8.74 14.78 20.02
N PHE A 68 9.59 15.19 19.07
CA PHE A 68 9.84 16.60 18.78
C PHE A 68 8.59 17.33 18.30
N LEU A 69 7.77 16.69 17.47
CA LEU A 69 6.55 17.29 16.95
C LEU A 69 5.51 17.51 18.06
N ASN A 70 5.35 16.56 18.98
CA ASN A 70 4.48 16.70 20.15
C ASN A 70 4.99 17.75 21.14
N PHE A 71 6.30 17.79 21.42
CA PHE A 71 6.89 18.81 22.28
C PHE A 71 6.76 20.21 21.67
N GLY A 72 7.01 20.35 20.37
CA GLY A 72 6.85 21.61 19.66
C GLY A 72 5.39 22.09 19.67
N ALA A 73 4.44 21.20 19.40
CA ALA A 73 3.02 21.51 19.47
C ALA A 73 2.59 21.96 20.88
N LEU A 74 3.04 21.26 21.93
CA LEU A 74 2.77 21.62 23.32
C LEU A 74 3.37 22.98 23.68
N TYR A 75 4.60 23.25 23.23
CA TYR A 75 5.26 24.53 23.46
C TYR A 75 4.51 25.70 22.81
N VAL A 76 4.14 25.55 21.53
CA VAL A 76 3.37 26.57 20.80
C VAL A 76 2.02 26.79 21.48
N TYR A 77 1.29 25.72 21.80
CA TYR A 77 0.00 25.81 22.49
C TYR A 77 0.10 26.55 23.82
N ASN A 78 1.10 26.22 24.65
CA ASN A 78 1.30 26.89 25.94
C ASN A 78 1.72 28.35 25.79
N ASN A 79 2.49 28.69 24.75
CA ASN A 79 2.88 30.07 24.50
C ASN A 79 1.71 30.91 23.98
N SER A 80 0.92 30.36 23.05
CA SER A 80 -0.29 31.01 22.53
C SER A 80 -1.30 31.30 23.64
N ASN A 81 -1.56 30.34 24.54
CA ASN A 81 -2.48 30.54 25.65
C ASN A 81 -2.00 31.63 26.62
N GLN A 82 -0.70 31.68 26.92
CA GLN A 82 -0.16 32.74 27.78
C GLN A 82 -0.30 34.13 27.15
N ILE A 83 -0.08 34.25 25.84
CA ILE A 83 -0.27 35.52 25.12
C ILE A 83 -1.75 35.94 25.15
N GLU A 84 -2.66 35.01 24.89
CA GLU A 84 -4.11 35.26 24.92
C GLU A 84 -4.61 35.65 26.33
N GLU A 85 -4.09 35.00 27.39
CA GLU A 85 -4.40 35.35 28.77
C GLU A 85 -3.91 36.76 29.14
N ILE A 86 -2.68 37.12 28.71
CA ILE A 86 -2.11 38.46 28.95
C ILE A 86 -2.89 39.52 28.17
N GLU A 87 -3.26 39.25 26.92
CA GLU A 87 -4.06 40.15 26.08
C GLU A 87 -5.46 40.35 26.67
N THR A 88 -6.10 39.28 27.11
CA THR A 88 -7.42 39.33 27.78
C THR A 88 -7.36 40.12 29.09
N PHE A 89 -6.30 39.92 29.89
CA PHE A 89 -6.05 40.71 31.09
C PHE A 89 -5.86 42.19 30.74
N ALA A 90 -5.01 42.49 29.76
CA ALA A 90 -4.77 43.87 29.33
C ALA A 90 -6.06 44.53 28.83
N GLN A 91 -6.90 43.81 28.11
CA GLN A 91 -8.19 44.30 27.64
C GLN A 91 -9.18 44.54 28.78
N ALA A 92 -9.28 43.62 29.75
CA ALA A 92 -10.16 43.74 30.91
C ALA A 92 -9.84 44.95 31.81
N TYR A 93 -8.56 45.33 31.89
CA TYR A 93 -8.10 46.49 32.66
C TYR A 93 -7.85 47.75 31.80
N GLY A 94 -8.17 47.71 30.50
CA GLY A 94 -7.94 48.83 29.59
C GLY A 94 -6.47 49.20 29.36
N LEU A 95 -5.56 48.26 29.67
CA LEU A 95 -4.11 48.36 29.47
C LEU A 95 -3.67 47.86 28.08
N SER A 96 -4.60 47.38 27.25
CA SER A 96 -4.31 46.97 25.88
C SER A 96 -3.92 48.18 25.03
N ASN A 97 -2.70 48.18 24.50
CA ASN A 97 -2.22 49.19 23.56
C ASN A 97 -2.90 49.00 22.19
N ASN A 98 -4.17 49.37 22.10
CA ASN A 98 -4.78 49.66 20.80
C ASN A 98 -4.21 51.01 20.33
N GLU A 99 -3.27 50.99 19.39
CA GLU A 99 -2.81 52.18 18.65
C GLU A 99 -3.89 52.82 17.75
N ASP A 100 -5.19 52.61 18.04
CA ASP A 100 -6.27 52.92 17.11
C ASP A 100 -7.10 54.17 17.45
N ASN A 101 -6.78 54.93 18.50
CA ASN A 101 -7.62 56.05 18.93
C ASN A 101 -6.86 57.37 19.16
N SER A 102 -6.06 57.84 18.20
CA SER A 102 -5.71 59.28 18.14
C SER A 102 -6.64 60.00 17.17
N ILE A 103 -7.71 60.60 17.70
CA ILE A 103 -8.53 61.61 17.00
C ILE A 103 -7.76 62.95 16.85
N LEU A 104 -6.55 63.07 17.42
CA LEU A 104 -5.73 64.28 17.34
C LEU A 104 -4.76 64.30 16.15
N THR A 105 -4.90 63.36 15.21
CA THR A 105 -4.18 63.39 13.93
C THR A 105 -5.19 63.39 12.77
N LYS A 106 -6.03 64.42 12.70
CA LYS A 106 -6.76 64.81 11.48
C LYS A 106 -6.67 66.31 11.28
#